data_AF-A0A7S0AK77-F1
#
_entry.id   AF-A0A7S0AK77-F1
#
_cell.length_a   1.000
_cell.length_b   1.000
_cell.length_c   1.000
_cell.angle_alpha   90.00
_cell.angle_beta   90.00
_cell.angle_gamma   90.00
#
_symmetry.space_group_name_H-M   'P 1'
#
loop_
_entity.id
_entity.type
_entity.pdbx_description
1 polymer ?
#
loop_
_entity_poly.entity_id
_entity_poly.type
_entity_poly.pdbx_seq_one_letter_code
_entity_poly.pdbx_strand_id
1 'polypeptide(L)'
;DRELGPQVGNPEASASRKFDNSNVLFGQDTYFKFGTASPWIEPGDTSFPKQMPFVLSQQRYDALKKYGERVIRGTKAVEALGDVINSTPVEEFSTKILPPDAPEYYLRPLGLLANNFLASENTGTTNELFLARWYINEIYLGIADARAAKSKEDALKSYDAAKKAVNSFLGMMNRSITAKVGDKFELIGQPPTVAAASATEEAKSE
;
A
#
# COMPACT_ATOMS: atom_id res chain seq x y z
N ASP A 1 -12.65 28.70 -2.61
CA ASP A 1 -12.55 27.40 -3.30
C ASP A 1 -11.63 26.46 -2.54
N ARG A 2 -11.91 25.16 -2.57
CA ARG A 2 -11.03 24.14 -1.98
C ARG A 2 -9.87 23.91 -2.93
N GLU A 3 -8.65 23.93 -2.42
CA GLU A 3 -7.46 23.61 -3.20
C GLU A 3 -7.48 22.13 -3.61
N LEU A 4 -7.27 21.87 -4.91
CA LEU A 4 -7.26 20.53 -5.49
C LEU A 4 -5.95 20.33 -6.24
N GLY A 5 -5.40 19.12 -6.18
CA GLY A 5 -4.20 18.78 -6.92
C GLY A 5 -3.55 17.48 -6.46
N PRO A 6 -2.78 16.83 -7.34
CA PRO A 6 -2.13 15.54 -7.05
C PRO A 6 -1.24 15.50 -5.82
N GLN A 7 -0.72 16.65 -5.39
CA GLN A 7 0.19 16.78 -4.24
C GLN A 7 -0.41 17.65 -3.11
N VAL A 8 -1.63 18.15 -3.28
CA VAL A 8 -2.30 18.96 -2.25
C VAL A 8 -2.62 18.04 -1.06
N GLY A 9 -2.08 18.38 0.11
CA GLY A 9 -2.19 17.58 1.34
C GLY A 9 -1.08 16.54 1.53
N ASN A 10 -0.30 16.23 0.48
CA ASN A 10 0.88 15.38 0.58
C ASN A 10 1.88 15.73 -0.56
N PRO A 11 2.89 16.55 -0.27
CA PRO A 11 3.87 16.99 -1.27
C PRO A 11 4.78 15.87 -1.79
N GLU A 12 4.79 14.72 -1.13
CA GLU A 12 5.56 13.54 -1.57
C GLU A 12 4.76 12.60 -2.48
N ALA A 13 3.45 12.84 -2.67
CA ALA A 13 2.65 12.09 -3.62
C ALA A 13 3.19 12.30 -5.05
N SER A 14 2.94 11.34 -5.94
CA SER A 14 3.46 11.40 -7.30
C SER A 14 2.94 12.62 -8.07
N ALA A 15 3.87 13.46 -8.52
CA ALA A 15 3.57 14.60 -9.37
C ALA A 15 3.11 14.19 -10.79
N SER A 16 3.37 12.93 -11.19
CA SER A 16 3.01 12.44 -12.53
C SER A 16 1.55 12.00 -12.63
N ARG A 17 0.82 11.88 -11.51
CA ARG A 17 -0.62 11.59 -11.50
C ARG A 17 -1.38 12.62 -12.33
N LYS A 18 -2.17 12.14 -13.29
CA LYS A 18 -3.06 12.99 -14.09
C LYS A 18 -4.33 13.33 -13.32
N PHE A 19 -4.84 14.54 -13.54
CA PHE A 19 -6.06 15.04 -12.90
C PHE A 19 -7.30 14.20 -13.18
N ASP A 20 -7.33 13.49 -14.32
CA ASP A 20 -8.42 12.63 -14.74
C ASP A 20 -8.27 11.16 -14.30
N ASN A 21 -7.22 10.83 -13.53
CA ASN A 21 -6.87 9.46 -13.14
C ASN A 21 -6.68 8.49 -14.34
N SER A 22 -6.34 8.99 -15.54
CA SER A 22 -6.15 8.14 -16.72
C SER A 22 -4.85 7.33 -16.71
N ASN A 23 -3.90 7.64 -15.82
CA ASN A 23 -2.62 6.95 -15.69
C ASN A 23 -2.47 6.12 -14.40
N VAL A 24 -3.57 5.71 -13.78
CA VAL A 24 -3.53 4.90 -12.55
C VAL A 24 -4.23 3.55 -12.75
N LEU A 25 -3.96 2.59 -11.86
CA LEU A 25 -4.55 1.25 -11.93
C LEU A 25 -6.04 1.23 -11.55
N PHE A 26 -6.42 2.04 -10.56
CA PHE A 26 -7.78 2.13 -10.05
C PHE A 26 -8.30 3.56 -10.24
N GLY A 27 -9.14 3.78 -11.26
CA GLY A 27 -9.66 5.10 -11.58
C GLY A 27 -10.56 5.72 -10.49
N GLN A 28 -11.23 4.87 -9.70
CA GLN A 28 -12.01 5.29 -8.53
C GLN A 28 -11.22 5.05 -7.24
N ASP A 29 -10.55 6.10 -6.77
CA ASP A 29 -9.74 6.15 -5.55
C ASP A 29 -10.02 7.42 -4.72
N THR A 30 -9.24 7.66 -3.66
CA THR A 30 -9.42 8.85 -2.81
C THR A 30 -9.19 10.16 -3.56
N TYR A 31 -8.24 10.20 -4.49
CA TYR A 31 -8.01 11.40 -5.29
C TYR A 31 -9.19 11.68 -6.21
N PHE A 32 -9.76 10.67 -6.88
CA PHE A 32 -10.99 10.82 -7.66
C PHE A 32 -12.13 11.42 -6.81
N LYS A 33 -12.25 10.98 -5.56
CA LYS A 33 -13.35 11.38 -4.68
C LYS A 33 -13.18 12.78 -4.08
N PHE A 34 -11.97 13.16 -3.68
CA PHE A 34 -11.72 14.39 -2.92
C PHE A 34 -10.84 15.41 -3.63
N GLY A 35 -10.21 15.04 -4.74
CA GLY A 35 -9.30 15.87 -5.55
C GLY A 35 -8.00 16.25 -4.85
N THR A 36 -7.63 15.56 -3.76
CA THR A 36 -6.42 15.83 -2.97
C THR A 36 -5.69 14.53 -2.64
N ALA A 37 -4.38 14.64 -2.41
CA ALA A 37 -3.57 13.53 -1.94
C ALA A 37 -3.89 13.16 -0.50
N SER A 38 -3.67 11.89 -0.12
CA SER A 38 -3.79 11.46 1.27
C SER A 38 -2.43 11.49 1.96
N PRO A 39 -2.37 11.78 3.28
CA PRO A 39 -1.11 11.67 4.02
C PRO A 39 -0.63 10.23 4.03
N TRP A 40 0.68 10.03 4.16
CA TRP A 40 1.22 8.72 4.52
C TRP A 40 0.81 8.36 5.95
N ILE A 41 0.62 7.07 6.21
CA ILE A 41 0.35 6.55 7.56
C ILE A 41 1.66 6.01 8.10
N GLU A 42 2.13 6.63 9.18
CA GLU A 42 3.32 6.16 9.88
C GLU A 42 3.08 4.76 10.47
N PRO A 43 4.10 3.89 10.50
CA PRO A 43 3.97 2.55 11.07
C PRO A 43 3.42 2.57 12.50
N GLY A 44 2.31 1.85 12.71
CA GLY A 44 1.63 1.79 14.01
C GLY A 44 0.66 2.94 14.27
N ASP A 45 0.61 3.98 13.43
CA ASP A 45 -0.38 5.03 13.57
C ASP A 45 -1.79 4.52 13.18
N THR A 46 -2.75 4.82 14.05
CA THR A 46 -4.17 4.49 13.86
C THR A 46 -5.06 5.73 13.78
N SER A 47 -4.48 6.94 13.81
CA SER A 47 -5.19 8.21 13.75
C SER A 47 -5.89 8.44 12.40
N PHE A 48 -5.35 7.85 11.33
CA PHE A 48 -5.87 7.93 9.96
C PHE A 48 -5.82 6.57 9.23
N PRO A 49 -6.92 6.13 8.60
CA PRO A 49 -8.29 6.58 8.85
C PRO A 49 -8.70 6.27 10.30
N LYS A 50 -9.61 7.06 10.90
CA LYS A 50 -9.98 6.91 12.32
C LYS A 50 -10.59 5.54 12.64
N GLN A 51 -11.40 5.01 11.73
CA GLN A 51 -12.09 3.73 11.91
C GLN A 51 -11.95 2.89 10.65
N MET A 52 -11.73 1.59 10.84
CA MET A 52 -11.78 0.62 9.75
C MET A 52 -13.23 0.15 9.56
N PRO A 53 -13.70 -0.03 8.31
CA PRO A 53 -15.04 -0.53 8.06
C PRO A 53 -15.20 -1.95 8.59
N PHE A 54 -16.42 -2.29 8.99
CA PHE A 54 -16.73 -3.65 9.41
C PHE A 54 -16.80 -4.58 8.20
N VAL A 55 -16.03 -5.67 8.25
CA VAL A 55 -16.10 -6.78 7.29
C VAL A 55 -15.99 -8.10 8.06
N LEU A 56 -16.73 -9.12 7.60
CA LEU A 56 -16.79 -10.42 8.26
C LEU A 56 -15.39 -11.04 8.35
N SER A 57 -15.07 -11.63 9.51
CA SER A 57 -13.78 -12.29 9.71
C SER A 57 -13.55 -13.45 8.74
N GLN A 58 -14.60 -14.20 8.38
CA GLN A 58 -14.51 -15.27 7.39
C GLN A 58 -14.06 -14.75 6.01
N GLN A 59 -14.67 -13.66 5.54
CA GLN A 59 -14.32 -13.03 4.26
C GLN A 59 -12.85 -12.56 4.26
N ARG A 60 -12.40 -11.94 5.36
CA ARG A 60 -11.00 -11.52 5.50
C ARG A 60 -10.05 -12.70 5.55
N TYR A 61 -10.39 -13.76 6.27
CA TYR A 61 -9.59 -14.99 6.33
C TYR A 61 -9.43 -15.63 4.94
N ASP A 62 -10.54 -15.81 4.21
CA ASP A 62 -10.52 -16.40 2.86
C ASP A 62 -9.71 -15.55 1.87
N ALA A 63 -9.82 -14.23 1.98
CA ALA A 63 -9.04 -13.31 1.17
C ALA A 63 -7.55 -13.34 1.51
N LEU A 64 -7.19 -13.41 2.80
CA LEU A 64 -5.80 -13.54 3.24
C LEU A 64 -5.20 -14.86 2.72
N LYS A 65 -5.94 -15.96 2.83
CA LYS A 65 -5.53 -17.27 2.28
C LYS A 65 -5.34 -17.23 0.76
N LYS A 66 -6.19 -16.50 0.04
CA LYS A 66 -6.17 -16.46 -1.44
C LYS A 66 -5.13 -15.50 -2.01
N TYR A 67 -4.92 -14.35 -1.36
CA TYR A 67 -4.12 -13.24 -1.92
C TYR A 67 -2.89 -12.90 -1.08
N GLY A 68 -2.81 -13.32 0.19
CA GLY A 68 -1.75 -12.94 1.12
C GLY A 68 -0.35 -13.24 0.62
N GLU A 69 -0.09 -14.44 0.10
CA GLU A 69 1.23 -14.79 -0.45
C GLU A 69 1.63 -13.90 -1.63
N ARG A 70 0.67 -13.55 -2.50
CA ARG A 70 0.90 -12.66 -3.64
C ARG A 70 1.19 -11.23 -3.20
N VAL A 71 0.52 -10.76 -2.15
CA VAL A 71 0.79 -9.46 -1.52
C VAL A 71 2.20 -9.46 -0.92
N ILE A 72 2.61 -10.53 -0.22
CA ILE A 72 3.97 -10.66 0.31
C ILE A 72 5.01 -10.65 -0.81
N ARG A 73 4.79 -11.39 -1.91
CA ARG A 73 5.70 -11.37 -3.06
C ARG A 73 5.80 -9.99 -3.71
N GLY A 74 4.66 -9.30 -3.90
CA GLY A 74 4.62 -7.96 -4.48
C GLY A 74 5.35 -6.92 -3.62
N THR A 75 5.15 -6.96 -2.30
CA THR A 75 5.81 -6.04 -1.36
C THR A 75 7.32 -6.27 -1.33
N LYS A 76 7.79 -7.53 -1.38
CA LYS A 76 9.22 -7.86 -1.55
C LYS A 76 9.80 -7.38 -2.89
N ALA A 77 9.02 -7.45 -3.96
CA ALA A 77 9.45 -6.92 -5.26
C ALA A 77 9.60 -5.40 -5.23
N VAL A 78 8.70 -4.69 -4.56
CA VAL A 78 8.84 -3.25 -4.32
C VAL A 78 10.04 -2.97 -3.42
N GLU A 79 10.25 -3.72 -2.34
CA GLU A 79 11.42 -3.55 -1.46
C GLU A 79 12.75 -3.68 -2.24
N ALA A 80 12.87 -4.73 -3.05
CA ALA A 80 14.06 -4.99 -3.89
C ALA A 80 14.32 -3.92 -4.96
N LEU A 81 13.33 -3.08 -5.30
CA LEU A 81 13.51 -1.98 -6.24
C LEU A 81 14.61 -1.00 -5.77
N GLY A 82 14.77 -0.81 -4.46
CA GLY A 82 15.82 0.04 -3.91
C GLY A 82 17.21 -0.44 -4.30
N ASP A 83 17.45 -1.75 -4.22
CA ASP A 83 18.72 -2.35 -4.63
C ASP A 83 18.94 -2.20 -6.13
N VAL A 84 17.89 -2.43 -6.94
CA VAL A 84 17.94 -2.25 -8.40
C VAL A 84 18.31 -0.81 -8.76
N ILE A 85 17.67 0.19 -8.14
CA ILE A 85 17.99 1.61 -8.39
C ILE A 85 19.44 1.91 -8.02
N ASN A 86 19.93 1.39 -6.89
CA ASN A 86 21.28 1.65 -6.43
C ASN A 86 22.33 0.99 -7.33
N SER A 87 22.10 -0.23 -7.80
CA SER A 87 23.05 -0.99 -8.62
C SER A 87 23.02 -0.63 -10.11
N THR A 88 22.00 0.09 -10.58
CA THR A 88 21.79 0.37 -12.01
C THR A 88 22.27 1.78 -12.40
N PRO A 89 22.95 1.95 -13.55
CA PRO A 89 23.19 3.26 -14.15
C PRO A 89 21.88 3.95 -14.58
N VAL A 90 21.81 5.28 -14.50
CA VAL A 90 20.56 6.04 -14.75
C VAL A 90 20.04 5.80 -16.17
N GLU A 91 20.94 5.63 -17.13
CA GLU A 91 20.67 5.39 -18.55
C GLU A 91 19.95 4.06 -18.80
N GLU A 92 20.06 3.12 -17.86
CA GLU A 92 19.47 1.77 -17.92
C GLU A 92 18.20 1.63 -17.06
N PHE A 93 17.71 2.68 -16.41
CA PHE A 93 16.49 2.62 -15.58
C PHE A 93 15.26 2.21 -16.38
N SER A 94 15.00 2.88 -17.50
CA SER A 94 14.14 2.31 -18.55
C SER A 94 14.84 1.02 -19.02
N THR A 95 14.24 -0.12 -19.31
CA THR A 95 14.89 -1.45 -19.38
C THR A 95 15.07 -2.20 -18.05
N LYS A 96 15.89 -1.77 -17.08
CA LYS A 96 16.19 -2.59 -15.88
C LYS A 96 15.16 -2.53 -14.77
N ILE A 97 14.54 -1.38 -14.54
CA ILE A 97 13.42 -1.26 -13.59
C ILE A 97 12.17 -1.77 -14.30
N LEU A 98 11.56 -2.86 -13.84
CA LEU A 98 10.36 -3.40 -14.49
C LEU A 98 9.26 -2.34 -14.61
N PRO A 99 8.47 -2.35 -15.71
CA PRO A 99 7.35 -1.42 -15.86
C PRO A 99 6.34 -1.62 -14.71
N PRO A 100 5.58 -0.57 -14.33
CA PRO A 100 4.75 -0.60 -13.12
C PRO A 100 3.58 -1.58 -13.20
N ASP A 101 3.18 -2.02 -14.40
CA ASP A 101 2.17 -3.05 -14.65
C ASP A 101 2.74 -4.48 -14.69
N ALA A 102 4.04 -4.64 -14.46
CA ALA A 102 4.70 -5.95 -14.43
C ALA A 102 4.08 -6.85 -13.35
N PRO A 103 3.80 -8.13 -13.66
CA PRO A 103 3.11 -9.05 -12.76
C PRO A 103 3.87 -9.31 -11.44
N GLU A 104 5.18 -9.11 -11.42
CA GLU A 104 6.08 -9.27 -10.28
C GLU A 104 5.69 -8.38 -9.10
N TYR A 105 5.15 -7.18 -9.36
CA TYR A 105 4.73 -6.26 -8.31
C TYR A 105 3.38 -6.66 -7.67
N TYR A 106 2.61 -7.56 -8.29
CA TYR A 106 1.32 -8.05 -7.78
C TYR A 106 0.34 -6.95 -7.31
N LEU A 107 0.32 -5.79 -7.96
CA LEU A 107 -0.50 -4.64 -7.53
C LEU A 107 -2.02 -4.92 -7.61
N ARG A 108 -2.46 -5.77 -8.55
CA ARG A 108 -3.86 -6.21 -8.65
C ARG A 108 -4.30 -7.05 -7.43
N PRO A 109 -3.54 -8.06 -7.00
CA PRO A 109 -3.77 -8.73 -5.71
C PRO A 109 -3.91 -7.82 -4.49
N LEU A 110 -3.14 -6.73 -4.39
CA LEU A 110 -3.33 -5.75 -3.30
C LEU A 110 -4.76 -5.19 -3.31
N GLY A 111 -5.25 -4.79 -4.49
CA GLY A 111 -6.63 -4.29 -4.63
C GLY A 111 -7.69 -5.35 -4.35
N LEU A 112 -7.45 -6.61 -4.72
CA LEU A 112 -8.35 -7.73 -4.43
C LEU A 112 -8.41 -8.04 -2.93
N LEU A 113 -7.28 -7.98 -2.24
CA LEU A 113 -7.24 -8.09 -0.78
C LEU A 113 -8.03 -6.94 -0.13
N ALA A 114 -7.74 -5.69 -0.54
CA ALA A 114 -8.40 -4.51 0.00
C ALA A 114 -9.93 -4.53 -0.17
N ASN A 115 -10.42 -4.95 -1.34
CA ASN A 115 -11.87 -5.11 -1.55
C ASN A 115 -12.49 -6.06 -0.51
N ASN A 116 -11.79 -7.13 -0.13
CA ASN A 116 -12.29 -8.09 0.84
C ASN A 116 -12.07 -7.69 2.31
N PHE A 117 -11.26 -6.67 2.56
CA PHE A 117 -10.95 -6.18 3.90
C PHE A 117 -11.71 -4.92 4.25
N LEU A 118 -12.15 -4.17 3.23
CA LEU A 118 -12.67 -2.82 3.38
C LEU A 118 -14.06 -2.63 2.76
N ALA A 119 -14.57 -3.62 2.03
CA ALA A 119 -15.93 -3.62 1.53
C ALA A 119 -16.68 -4.89 1.93
N SER A 120 -17.97 -4.70 2.21
CA SER A 120 -18.94 -5.75 2.45
C SER A 120 -20.14 -5.53 1.54
N GLU A 121 -21.00 -6.54 1.39
CA GLU A 121 -22.26 -6.42 0.66
C GLU A 121 -23.14 -5.27 1.19
N ASN A 122 -23.08 -5.01 2.51
CA ASN A 122 -23.90 -3.99 3.15
C ASN A 122 -23.33 -2.57 3.05
N THR A 123 -22.01 -2.42 2.92
CA THR A 123 -21.34 -1.11 2.90
C THR A 123 -20.90 -0.66 1.51
N GLY A 124 -20.78 -1.59 0.56
CA GLY A 124 -20.23 -1.31 -0.77
C GLY A 124 -18.83 -0.69 -0.71
N THR A 125 -18.52 0.21 -1.64
CA THR A 125 -17.21 0.87 -1.72
C THR A 125 -17.07 1.96 -0.66
N THR A 126 -16.21 1.71 0.32
CA THR A 126 -15.94 2.61 1.45
C THR A 126 -14.86 3.65 1.16
N ASN A 127 -14.75 4.68 2.01
CA ASN A 127 -13.67 5.66 1.92
C ASN A 127 -12.30 5.00 2.12
N GLU A 128 -12.23 4.01 3.01
CA GLU A 128 -11.02 3.27 3.30
C GLU A 128 -10.60 2.43 2.09
N LEU A 129 -11.56 1.87 1.35
CA LEU A 129 -11.26 1.17 0.10
C LEU A 129 -10.76 2.12 -0.98
N PHE A 130 -11.35 3.32 -1.11
CA PHE A 130 -10.80 4.36 -1.98
C PHE A 130 -9.38 4.75 -1.58
N LEU A 131 -9.08 4.81 -0.28
CA LEU A 131 -7.76 5.11 0.26
C LEU A 131 -6.74 4.01 -0.02
N ALA A 132 -7.13 2.75 0.17
CA ALA A 132 -6.30 1.61 -0.19
C ALA A 132 -5.96 1.61 -1.69
N ARG A 133 -6.94 1.89 -2.56
CA ARG A 133 -6.72 2.02 -4.01
C ARG A 133 -5.79 3.18 -4.33
N TRP A 134 -5.92 4.30 -3.62
CA TRP A 134 -5.03 5.45 -3.78
C TRP A 134 -3.58 5.07 -3.45
N TYR A 135 -3.32 4.41 -2.32
CA TYR A 135 -1.97 3.92 -2.01
C TYR A 135 -1.44 2.96 -3.07
N ILE A 136 -2.26 2.04 -3.59
CA ILE A 136 -1.82 1.14 -4.66
C ILE A 136 -1.47 1.91 -5.95
N ASN A 137 -2.25 2.95 -6.28
CA ASN A 137 -1.94 3.83 -7.39
C ASN A 137 -0.64 4.61 -7.16
N GLU A 138 -0.36 5.05 -5.93
CA GLU A 138 0.93 5.71 -5.61
C GLU A 138 2.11 4.75 -5.69
N ILE A 139 1.95 3.47 -5.36
CA ILE A 139 2.98 2.45 -5.62
C ILE A 139 3.25 2.34 -7.13
N TYR A 140 2.17 2.20 -7.92
CA TYR A 140 2.25 2.09 -9.38
C TYR A 140 2.96 3.31 -10.00
N LEU A 141 2.56 4.52 -9.60
CA LEU A 141 3.14 5.76 -10.09
C LEU A 141 4.59 5.94 -9.62
N GLY A 142 4.90 5.62 -8.36
CA GLY A 142 6.26 5.69 -7.84
C GLY A 142 7.24 4.77 -8.58
N ILE A 143 6.81 3.57 -8.98
CA ILE A 143 7.60 2.69 -9.84
C ILE A 143 7.80 3.32 -11.24
N ALA A 144 6.72 3.88 -11.81
CA ALA A 144 6.78 4.54 -13.12
C ALA A 144 7.74 5.75 -13.12
N ASP A 145 7.67 6.56 -12.06
CA ASP A 145 8.50 7.75 -11.87
C ASP A 145 9.96 7.37 -11.65
N ALA A 146 10.24 6.35 -10.81
CA ALA A 146 11.59 5.83 -10.62
C ALA A 146 12.20 5.30 -11.91
N ARG A 147 11.40 4.63 -12.74
CA ARG A 147 11.81 4.15 -14.07
C ARG A 147 12.10 5.28 -15.06
N ALA A 148 11.36 6.39 -14.97
CA ALA A 148 11.48 7.53 -15.89
C ALA A 148 12.52 8.56 -15.44
N ALA A 149 12.98 8.48 -14.19
CA ALA A 149 13.88 9.42 -13.54
C ALA A 149 15.16 9.67 -14.35
N LYS A 150 15.65 10.92 -14.26
CA LYS A 150 16.88 11.38 -14.94
C LYS A 150 18.07 11.51 -13.98
N SER A 151 17.86 11.18 -12.73
CA SER A 151 18.88 11.12 -11.70
C SER A 151 18.58 9.98 -10.74
N LYS A 152 19.62 9.45 -10.09
CA LYS A 152 19.46 8.44 -9.04
C LYS A 152 18.73 9.01 -7.82
N GLU A 153 18.95 10.28 -7.51
CA GLU A 153 18.27 10.97 -6.42
C GLU A 153 16.75 11.02 -6.63
N ASP A 154 16.29 11.38 -7.83
CA ASP A 154 14.85 11.42 -8.13
C ASP A 154 14.23 10.02 -8.12
N ALA A 155 14.96 9.02 -8.63
CA ALA A 155 14.50 7.63 -8.56
C ALA A 155 14.33 7.14 -7.11
N LEU A 156 15.28 7.47 -6.24
CA LEU A 156 15.22 7.12 -4.82
C LEU A 156 14.08 7.86 -4.10
N LYS A 157 13.83 9.14 -4.42
CA LYS A 157 12.67 9.88 -3.89
C LYS A 157 11.35 9.21 -4.27
N SER A 158 11.18 8.83 -5.54
CA SER A 158 9.98 8.11 -6.01
C SER A 158 9.83 6.73 -5.36
N TYR A 159 10.95 6.03 -5.17
CA TYR A 159 10.97 4.75 -4.46
C TYR A 159 10.58 4.89 -2.99
N ASP A 160 11.10 5.89 -2.29
CA ASP A 160 10.77 6.14 -0.89
C ASP A 160 9.27 6.47 -0.72
N ALA A 161 8.70 7.26 -1.63
CA ALA A 161 7.25 7.50 -1.68
C ALA A 161 6.46 6.20 -1.92
N ALA A 162 6.91 5.34 -2.86
CA ALA A 162 6.28 4.05 -3.11
C ALA A 162 6.34 3.12 -1.88
N LYS A 163 7.45 3.12 -1.14
CA LYS A 163 7.58 2.40 0.13
C LYS A 163 6.62 2.91 1.20
N LYS A 164 6.51 4.23 1.35
CA LYS A 164 5.54 4.84 2.29
C LYS A 164 4.11 4.46 1.90
N ALA A 165 3.79 4.42 0.60
CA ALA A 165 2.49 3.95 0.12
C ALA A 165 2.24 2.47 0.42
N VAL A 166 3.23 1.57 0.22
CA VAL A 166 3.14 0.16 0.64
C VAL A 166 2.88 0.06 2.14
N ASN A 167 3.68 0.72 2.96
CA ASN A 167 3.56 0.63 4.42
C ASN A 167 2.25 1.22 4.92
N SER A 168 1.75 2.30 4.30
CA SER A 168 0.44 2.87 4.60
C SER A 168 -0.70 1.89 4.28
N PHE A 169 -0.62 1.24 3.11
CA PHE A 169 -1.56 0.21 2.70
C PHE A 169 -1.55 -0.98 3.67
N LEU A 170 -0.37 -1.55 3.97
CA LEU A 170 -0.25 -2.70 4.86
C LEU A 170 -0.62 -2.35 6.30
N GLY A 171 -0.30 -1.15 6.78
CA GLY A 171 -0.74 -0.62 8.07
C GLY A 171 -2.25 -0.62 8.21
N MET A 172 -2.97 -0.17 7.16
CA MET A 172 -4.43 -0.29 7.12
C MET A 172 -4.90 -1.74 7.13
N MET A 173 -4.32 -2.61 6.31
CA MET A 173 -4.71 -4.03 6.26
C MET A 173 -4.52 -4.70 7.61
N ASN A 174 -3.40 -4.45 8.28
CA ASN A 174 -3.03 -5.02 9.57
C ASN A 174 -3.99 -4.62 10.70
N ARG A 175 -4.62 -3.45 10.63
CA ARG A 175 -5.70 -3.06 11.57
C ARG A 175 -6.95 -3.91 11.40
N SER A 176 -7.16 -4.48 10.22
CA SER A 176 -8.24 -5.41 9.91
C SER A 176 -7.86 -6.88 10.09
N ILE A 177 -6.64 -7.21 10.54
CA ILE A 177 -6.21 -8.58 10.82
C ILE A 177 -6.23 -8.82 12.33
N THR A 178 -7.03 -9.79 12.75
CA THR A 178 -7.08 -10.28 14.13
C THR A 178 -6.52 -11.70 14.18
N ALA A 179 -6.28 -12.26 15.36
CA ALA A 179 -5.82 -13.64 15.52
C ALA A 179 -6.75 -14.68 14.85
N LYS A 180 -8.04 -14.36 14.64
CA LYS A 180 -8.99 -15.23 13.92
C LYS A 180 -8.89 -15.13 12.39
N VAL A 181 -8.23 -14.08 11.88
CA VAL A 181 -8.07 -13.82 10.44
C VAL A 181 -6.73 -14.34 9.95
N GLY A 182 -5.66 -14.21 10.74
CA GLY A 182 -4.33 -14.72 10.42
C GLY A 182 -3.23 -13.78 10.89
N ASP A 183 -2.04 -13.94 10.31
CA ASP A 183 -0.87 -13.14 10.64
C ASP A 183 -0.89 -11.78 9.93
N LYS A 184 -0.37 -10.77 10.63
CA LYS A 184 -0.17 -9.44 10.07
C LYS A 184 0.95 -9.46 9.02
N PHE A 185 0.85 -8.57 8.05
CA PHE A 185 1.93 -8.33 7.08
C PHE A 185 3.09 -7.58 7.73
N GLU A 186 4.30 -7.95 7.34
CA GLU A 186 5.52 -7.20 7.67
C GLU A 186 5.58 -5.90 6.85
N LEU A 187 6.07 -4.84 7.47
CA LEU A 187 6.26 -3.55 6.80
C LEU A 187 7.69 -3.46 6.25
N ILE A 188 7.85 -2.85 5.08
CA ILE A 188 9.16 -2.69 4.44
C ILE A 188 10.08 -1.87 5.34
N GLY A 189 11.29 -2.37 5.57
CA GLY A 189 12.30 -1.70 6.39
C GLY A 189 12.00 -1.70 7.90
N GLN A 190 11.05 -2.51 8.37
CA GLN A 190 10.82 -2.74 9.79
C GLN A 190 11.22 -4.16 10.20
N PRO A 191 11.77 -4.36 11.41
CA PRO A 191 12.01 -5.70 11.91
C PRO A 191 10.68 -6.48 11.96
N PRO A 192 10.71 -7.81 11.74
CA PRO A 192 9.51 -8.62 11.79
C PRO A 192 8.82 -8.39 13.14
N THR A 193 7.52 -8.08 13.08
CA THR A 193 6.73 -7.90 14.29
C THR A 193 6.63 -9.28 14.93
N VAL A 194 7.49 -9.57 15.91
CA VAL A 194 7.39 -10.77 16.74
C VAL A 194 5.97 -10.77 17.27
N ALA A 195 5.14 -11.70 16.79
CA ALA A 195 3.80 -11.87 17.30
C ALA A 195 3.93 -11.90 18.82
N ALA A 196 3.32 -10.94 19.50
CA ALA A 196 3.27 -10.93 20.94
C ALA A 196 2.66 -12.28 21.33
N ALA A 197 3.53 -13.21 21.76
CA ALA A 197 3.11 -14.47 22.31
C ALA A 197 2.13 -14.09 23.41
N SER A 198 0.89 -14.51 23.25
CA SER A 198 -0.10 -14.46 24.31
C SER A 198 0.49 -15.24 25.48
N ALA A 199 1.09 -14.53 26.43
CA ALA A 199 1.39 -15.06 27.74
C ALA A 199 0.05 -15.25 28.45
N THR A 200 -0.64 -16.33 28.12
CA THR A 200 -1.61 -16.95 29.00
C THR A 200 -0.78 -17.70 30.03
N GLU A 201 -0.27 -16.98 31.03
CA GLU A 201 0.25 -17.60 32.24
C GLU A 201 -0.98 -17.90 33.12
N GLU A 202 -1.47 -19.13 33.03
CA GLU A 202 -2.38 -19.69 34.04
C GLU A 202 -1.65 -19.64 35.38
N ALA A 203 -1.94 -18.63 36.20
CA ALA A 203 -1.60 -18.65 37.60
C ALA A 203 -2.44 -19.73 38.30
N LYS A 204 -1.88 -20.95 38.37
CA LYS A 204 -2.24 -21.95 39.38
C LYS A 204 -1.28 -21.85 40.55
N SER A 205 -1.72 -21.17 41.61
CA SER A 205 -1.33 -21.33 43.03
C SER A 205 -2.16 -20.27 43.77
N GLU A 206 -3.02 -20.57 44.74
CA GLU A 206 -2.94 -21.51 45.87
C GLU A 206 -4.28 -22.21 46.15
#